data_AF-A0A075I5E9-F1
#
_entry.id   AF-A0A075I5E9-F1
#
_cell.length_a   1.000
_cell.length_b   1.000
_cell.length_c   1.000
_cell.angle_alpha   90.00
_cell.angle_beta   90.00
_cell.angle_gamma   90.00
#
_symmetry.space_group_name_H-M   'P 1'
#
loop_
_entity.id
_entity.type
_entity.pdbx_description
1 polymer ?
#
loop_
_entity_poly.entity_id
_entity_poly.type
_entity_poly.pdbx_seq_one_letter_code
_entity_poly.pdbx_strand_id
1 'polypeptide(L)'
;MISKDYQDICNLISKTSPYIRFVGMIGKNGELLSQYRRAELKPLLDSKNMSYQFASIALNTNLEEAFDESLGPVEFMWEERKSTDSYVCD
;
A
#
# COMPACT_ATOMS: atom_id res chain seq x y z
N MET A 1 7.21 5.41 -21.49
CA MET A 1 7.90 4.12 -21.27
C MET A 1 7.77 3.65 -19.82
N ILE A 2 7.98 4.53 -18.82
CA ILE A 2 7.91 4.24 -17.37
C ILE A 2 6.63 3.48 -16.91
N SER A 3 5.44 3.78 -17.47
CA SER A 3 4.20 3.12 -17.03
C SER A 3 4.12 1.63 -17.35
N LYS A 4 4.83 1.16 -18.39
CA LYS A 4 4.81 -0.24 -18.81
C LYS A 4 5.63 -1.11 -17.85
N ASP A 5 6.77 -0.57 -17.41
CA ASP A 5 7.66 -1.22 -16.45
C ASP A 5 6.98 -1.39 -15.07
N TYR A 6 6.24 -0.39 -14.61
CA TYR A 6 5.50 -0.45 -13.34
C TYR A 6 4.39 -1.51 -13.35
N GLN A 7 3.66 -1.62 -14.46
CA GLN A 7 2.62 -2.64 -14.59
C GLN A 7 3.20 -4.06 -14.60
N ASP A 8 4.34 -4.26 -15.25
CA ASP A 8 5.03 -5.54 -15.27
C ASP A 8 5.54 -5.95 -13.88
N ILE A 9 6.03 -4.98 -13.09
CA ILE A 9 6.38 -5.20 -11.68
C ILE A 9 5.16 -5.62 -10.86
N CYS A 10 4.03 -4.91 -10.96
CA CYS A 10 2.79 -5.30 -10.26
C CYS A 10 2.35 -6.72 -10.63
N ASN A 11 2.46 -7.09 -11.91
CA ASN A 11 2.11 -8.41 -12.41
C ASN A 11 3.09 -9.51 -11.97
N LEU A 12 4.37 -9.18 -11.75
CA LEU A 12 5.36 -10.13 -11.25
C LEU A 12 5.16 -10.39 -9.76
N ILE A 13 4.99 -9.34 -8.96
CA ILE A 13 4.75 -9.44 -7.51
C ILE A 13 3.46 -10.23 -7.25
N SER A 14 2.40 -10.00 -8.03
CA SER A 14 1.13 -10.70 -7.85
C SER A 14 1.22 -12.22 -8.02
N LYS A 15 2.26 -12.72 -8.71
CA LYS A 15 2.50 -14.16 -8.92
C LYS A 15 3.31 -14.81 -7.80
N THR A 16 3.89 -14.02 -6.89
CA THR A 16 4.72 -14.55 -5.79
C THR A 16 3.91 -15.31 -4.74
N SER A 17 2.64 -14.96 -4.56
CA SER A 17 1.75 -15.64 -3.61
C SER A 17 0.29 -15.56 -4.06
N PRO A 18 -0.47 -16.68 -3.99
CA PRO A 18 -1.88 -16.68 -4.34
C PRO A 18 -2.75 -15.87 -3.37
N TYR A 19 -2.23 -15.49 -2.20
CA TYR A 19 -2.96 -14.70 -1.20
C TYR A 19 -2.95 -13.20 -1.49
N ILE A 20 -2.10 -12.72 -2.42
CA ILE A 20 -2.03 -11.31 -2.79
C ILE A 20 -3.32 -10.91 -3.51
N ARG A 21 -4.09 -9.99 -2.92
CA ARG A 21 -5.36 -9.48 -3.48
C ARG A 21 -5.20 -8.21 -4.32
N PHE A 22 -4.16 -7.44 -4.01
CA PHE A 22 -3.87 -6.15 -4.61
C PHE A 22 -2.37 -5.90 -4.58
N VAL A 23 -1.85 -5.30 -5.65
CA VAL A 23 -0.50 -4.70 -5.71
C VAL A 23 -0.67 -3.33 -6.36
N GLY A 24 0.00 -2.31 -5.85
CA GLY A 24 -0.04 -0.96 -6.42
C GLY A 24 1.34 -0.33 -6.39
N MET A 25 1.71 0.35 -7.48
CA MET A 25 2.82 1.29 -7.47
C MET A 25 2.28 2.67 -7.11
N ILE A 26 2.77 3.24 -6.02
CA ILE A 26 2.31 4.53 -5.49
C ILE A 26 3.41 5.55 -5.74
N GLY A 27 3.06 6.70 -6.31
CA GLY A 27 3.97 7.83 -6.51
C GLY A 27 4.14 8.67 -5.25
N LYS A 28 5.06 9.63 -5.28
CA LYS A 28 5.45 10.43 -4.10
C LYS A 28 4.32 11.28 -3.52
N ASN A 29 3.25 11.54 -4.29
CA ASN A 29 2.10 12.31 -3.82
C ASN A 29 0.89 11.42 -3.49
N GLY A 30 1.07 10.09 -3.43
CA GLY A 30 0.02 9.13 -3.14
C GLY A 30 -0.80 8.70 -4.36
N GLU A 31 -0.42 9.12 -5.56
CA GLU A 31 -1.09 8.72 -6.81
C GLU A 31 -0.79 7.26 -7.15
N LEU A 32 -1.83 6.51 -7.56
CA LEU A 32 -1.68 5.12 -7.98
C LEU A 32 -1.21 5.08 -9.45
N LEU A 33 0.05 4.74 -9.68
CA LEU A 33 0.71 4.75 -10.99
C LEU A 33 0.41 3.50 -11.81
N SER A 34 0.28 2.35 -11.15
CA SER A 34 -0.12 1.08 -11.76
C SER A 34 -0.68 0.15 -10.69
N GLN A 35 -1.44 -0.87 -11.10
CA GLN A 35 -2.03 -1.80 -10.15
C GLN A 35 -2.26 -3.20 -10.73
N TYR A 36 -2.26 -4.18 -9.84
CA TYR A 36 -2.89 -5.47 -10.04
C TYR A 36 -3.99 -5.65 -9.01
N ARG A 37 -5.14 -6.17 -9.43
CA ARG A 37 -6.24 -6.56 -8.55
C ARG A 37 -6.85 -7.86 -9.04
N ARG A 38 -7.16 -8.76 -8.10
CA ARG A 38 -7.94 -9.96 -8.42
C ARG A 38 -9.38 -9.56 -8.71
N ALA A 39 -9.83 -9.77 -9.95
CA ALA A 39 -11.18 -9.42 -10.39
C ALA A 39 -12.28 -10.17 -9.61
N GLU A 40 -12.00 -11.42 -9.23
CA GLU A 40 -12.94 -12.30 -8.53
C GLU A 40 -13.15 -11.97 -7.05
N LEU A 41 -12.40 -11.02 -6.48
CA LEU A 41 -12.45 -10.70 -5.05
C LEU A 41 -12.96 -9.29 -4.81
N LYS A 42 -13.95 -9.17 -3.93
CA LYS A 42 -14.45 -7.88 -3.47
C LYS A 42 -13.33 -7.11 -2.75
N PRO A 43 -13.10 -5.83 -3.10
CA PRO A 43 -12.20 -4.95 -2.36
C PRO A 43 -12.60 -4.87 -0.87
N LEU A 44 -11.60 -4.91 0.02
CA LEU A 44 -11.82 -4.67 1.46
C LEU A 44 -12.03 -3.18 1.78
N LEU A 45 -11.50 -2.30 0.92
CA LEU A 45 -11.62 -0.86 1.01
C LEU A 45 -12.28 -0.33 -0.26
N ASP A 46 -13.16 0.66 -0.11
CA ASP A 46 -13.69 1.42 -1.23
C ASP A 46 -12.61 2.35 -1.84
N SER A 47 -12.91 2.93 -2.99
CA SER A 47 -11.97 3.77 -3.73
C SER A 47 -11.53 5.01 -2.95
N LYS A 48 -12.42 5.63 -2.18
CA LYS A 48 -12.11 6.83 -1.39
C LYS A 48 -11.15 6.48 -0.25
N ASN A 49 -11.45 5.42 0.48
CA ASN A 49 -10.64 4.95 1.59
C ASN A 49 -9.27 4.43 1.12
N MET A 50 -9.20 3.80 -0.06
CA MET A 50 -7.91 3.45 -0.67
C MET A 50 -7.07 4.68 -1.03
N SER A 51 -7.64 5.69 -1.68
CA SER A 51 -6.91 6.90 -2.01
C SER A 51 -6.37 7.61 -0.77
N TYR A 52 -7.16 7.64 0.31
CA TYR A 52 -6.70 8.19 1.59
C TYR A 52 -5.53 7.39 2.17
N GLN A 53 -5.58 6.06 2.13
CA GLN A 53 -4.47 5.21 2.59
C GLN A 53 -3.20 5.46 1.77
N PHE A 54 -3.30 5.55 0.44
CA PHE A 54 -2.14 5.79 -0.41
C PHE A 54 -1.50 7.16 -0.16
N ALA A 55 -2.31 8.19 0.03
CA ALA A 55 -1.83 9.52 0.43
C ALA A 55 -1.15 9.48 1.79
N SER A 56 -1.72 8.78 2.77
CA SER A 56 -1.13 8.63 4.10
C SER A 56 0.23 7.92 4.05
N ILE A 57 0.35 6.87 3.25
CA ILE A 57 1.63 6.14 3.06
C ILE A 57 2.67 7.09 2.47
N ALA A 58 2.33 7.80 1.39
CA ALA A 58 3.25 8.73 0.74
C ALA A 58 3.71 9.84 1.70
N LEU A 59 2.80 10.41 2.50
CA LEU A 59 3.14 11.41 3.50
C LEU A 59 4.08 10.85 4.58
N ASN A 60 3.80 9.67 5.12
CA ASN A 60 4.64 9.05 6.14
C ASN A 60 6.03 8.73 5.61
N THR A 61 6.13 8.14 4.41
CA THR A 61 7.43 7.85 3.78
C THR A 61 8.22 9.12 3.48
N ASN A 62 7.58 10.19 3.02
CA ASN A 62 8.26 11.47 2.79
C ASN A 62 8.76 12.09 4.11
N LEU A 63 8.01 11.94 5.21
CA LEU A 63 8.44 12.38 6.53
C LEU A 63 9.61 11.54 7.04
N GLU A 64 9.56 10.22 6.86
CA GLU A 64 10.67 9.32 7.16
C GLU A 64 11.93 9.71 6.38
N GLU A 65 11.84 9.92 5.05
CA GLU A 65 12.96 10.40 4.23
C GLU A 65 13.57 11.71 4.78
N ALA A 66 12.72 12.65 5.20
CA ALA A 66 13.19 13.93 5.78
C ALA A 66 13.88 13.75 7.14
N PHE A 67 13.43 12.80 7.96
CA PHE A 67 14.09 12.49 9.22
C PHE A 67 15.37 11.68 9.03
N ASP A 68 15.42 10.78 8.06
CA ASP A 68 16.61 9.99 7.73
C ASP A 68 17.83 10.88 7.41
N GLU A 69 17.62 12.02 6.75
CA GLU A 69 18.68 13.02 6.50
C GLU A 69 19.30 13.57 7.79
N SER A 70 18.54 13.58 8.89
CA SER A 70 18.96 14.16 10.17
C SER A 70 19.30 13.12 11.25
N LEU A 71 18.67 11.94 11.21
CA LEU A 71 18.71 10.92 12.27
C LEU A 71 19.29 9.58 11.78
N GLY A 72 19.50 9.41 10.47
CA GLY A 72 19.86 8.13 9.86
C GLY A 72 18.65 7.23 9.59
N PRO A 73 18.83 6.17 8.78
CA PRO A 73 17.74 5.34 8.27
C PRO A 73 17.02 4.52 9.36
N VAL A 74 15.71 4.32 9.18
CA VAL A 74 14.91 3.42 10.04
C VAL A 74 15.33 1.95 9.85
N GLU A 75 15.85 1.32 10.91
CA GLU A 75 16.19 -0.12 10.88
C GLU A 75 14.98 -1.04 11.11
N PHE A 76 13.95 -0.59 11.85
CA PHE A 76 12.78 -1.41 12.19
C PHE A 76 11.54 -0.56 12.54
N MET A 77 10.40 -0.90 11.94
CA MET A 77 9.08 -0.37 12.29
C MET A 77 8.11 -1.52 12.56
N TRP A 78 7.38 -1.44 13.68
CA TRP A 78 6.39 -2.45 14.09
C TRP A 78 5.04 -1.79 14.31
N GLU A 79 4.03 -2.17 13.53
CA GLU A 79 2.67 -1.68 13.65
C GLU A 79 1.71 -2.83 13.99
N GLU A 80 1.25 -2.87 15.24
CA GLU A 80 0.19 -3.77 15.68
C GLU A 80 -1.17 -3.08 15.62
N ARG A 81 -2.14 -3.71 14.95
CA ARG A 81 -3.53 -3.25 14.93
C ARG A 81 -4.43 -4.26 15.62
N LYS A 82 -5.33 -3.77 16.47
CA LYS A 82 -6.44 -4.59 16.99
C LYS A 82 -7.47 -4.79 15.88
N SER A 83 -7.96 -6.03 15.73
CA SER A 83 -9.10 -6.32 14.87
C SER A 83 -10.32 -5.53 15.34
N THR A 84 -11.00 -4.84 14.43
CA THR A 84 -12.29 -4.19 14.68
C THR A 84 -13.46 -5.14 14.46
N ASP A 85 -13.26 -6.46 14.61
CA ASP A 85 -14.37 -7.40 14.77
C ASP A 85 -15.01 -7.18 16.13
N SER A 86 -15.85 -6.16 16.20
CA SER A 86 -16.88 -6.01 17.21
C SER A 86 -17.90 -7.13 17.01
N TYR A 87 -17.60 -8.34 17.49
CA TYR A 87 -18.66 -9.16 18.03
C TYR A 87 -19.20 -8.41 19.24
N VAL A 88 -20.21 -7.58 19.01
CA VAL A 88 -21.16 -7.19 20.06
C VAL A 88 -21.83 -8.51 20.43
N CYS A 89 -21.33 -9.15 21.48
CA CYS A 89 -22.11 -10.15 22.18
C CYS A 89 -23.18 -9.38 22.97
N ASP A 90 -24.44 -9.73 22.72
CA ASP A 90 -25.64 -9.24 23.41
C ASP A 90 -25.51 -9.27 24.94
#